data_AF-A0A699HVZ8-F1
#
_entry.id   AF-A0A699HVZ8-F1
#
_cell.length_a   1.000
_cell.length_b   1.000
_cell.length_c   1.000
_cell.angle_alpha   90.00
_cell.angle_beta   90.00
_cell.angle_gamma   90.00
#
_symmetry.space_group_name_H-M   'P 1'
#
loop_
_entity.id
_entity.type
_entity.pdbx_description
1 polymer ?
#
loop_
_entity_poly.entity_id
_entity_poly.type
_entity_poly.pdbx_seq_one_letter_code
_entity_poly.pdbx_strand_id
1 'polypeptide(L)'
;MNEQAVRRLLNDQTDAIYAKLQSRLVSLHVELQEIKSLRHNRHRAGGDVGTGIPRSMRLDVPKFNGSNPDSWIFSMNEYFDLLETTADRRLKFVGFNLE
;
A
#
# COMPACT_ATOMS: atom_id res chain seq x y z
N MET A 1 12.99 -28.72 38.44
CA MET A 1 12.31 -27.55 37.82
C MET A 1 10.81 -27.76 37.95
N ASN A 2 10.05 -26.79 38.47
CA ASN A 2 8.61 -26.94 38.73
C ASN A 2 7.80 -26.63 37.46
N GLU A 3 6.90 -27.52 37.05
CA GLU A 3 6.07 -27.39 35.84
C GLU A 3 5.25 -26.09 35.83
N GLN A 4 4.81 -25.63 37.01
CA GLN A 4 4.09 -24.36 37.15
C GLN A 4 4.95 -23.16 36.79
N ALA A 5 6.26 -23.21 37.05
CA ALA A 5 7.17 -22.12 36.70
C ALA A 5 7.39 -22.05 35.18
N VAL A 6 7.42 -23.19 34.49
CA VAL A 6 7.56 -23.26 33.02
C VAL A 6 6.32 -22.68 32.35
N ARG A 7 5.12 -23.03 32.83
CA ARG A 7 3.85 -22.49 32.28
C ARG A 7 3.74 -20.98 32.44
N ARG A 8 4.15 -20.44 33.59
CA ARG A 8 4.19 -18.98 33.81
C ARG A 8 5.16 -18.29 32.85
N LEU A 9 6.37 -18.82 32.71
CA LEU A 9 7.36 -18.27 31.79
C LEU A 9 6.85 -18.25 30.33
N LEU A 10 6.18 -19.31 29.89
CA LEU A 10 5.62 -19.39 28.54
C LEU A 10 4.49 -18.36 28.33
N ASN A 11 3.64 -18.15 29.32
CA ASN A 11 2.61 -17.11 29.26
C ASN A 11 3.25 -15.71 29.22
N ASP A 12 4.23 -15.42 30.08
CA ASP A 12 4.92 -14.13 30.09
C ASP A 12 5.65 -13.85 28.75
N GLN A 13 6.23 -14.88 28.14
CA GLN A 13 6.83 -14.79 26.81
C GLN A 13 5.80 -14.51 25.73
N THR A 14 4.64 -15.17 25.81
CA THR A 14 3.54 -14.99 24.86
C THR A 14 3.02 -13.55 24.93
N ASP A 15 2.79 -13.03 26.13
CA ASP A 15 2.34 -11.65 26.35
C ASP A 15 3.37 -10.63 25.85
N ALA A 16 4.67 -10.87 26.09
CA ALA A 16 5.73 -10.01 25.59
C ALA A 16 5.78 -9.97 24.05
N ILE A 17 5.56 -11.11 23.39
CA ILE A 17 5.50 -11.19 21.92
C ILE A 17 4.29 -10.41 21.40
N TYR A 18 3.12 -10.60 22.00
CA TYR A 18 1.91 -9.88 21.60
C TYR A 18 2.06 -8.36 21.79
N ALA A 19 2.58 -7.92 22.94
CA ALA A 19 2.80 -6.50 23.21
C ALA A 19 3.77 -5.87 22.19
N LYS A 20 4.85 -6.58 21.85
CA LYS A 20 5.83 -6.11 20.85
C LYS A 20 5.23 -6.04 19.45
N LEU A 21 4.43 -7.03 19.06
CA LEU A 21 3.77 -7.04 17.74
C LEU A 21 2.75 -5.90 17.63
N GLN A 22 1.93 -5.70 18.66
CA GLN A 22 0.95 -4.62 18.73
C GLN A 22 1.63 -3.25 18.63
N SER A 23 2.70 -3.03 19.40
CA SER A 23 3.49 -1.80 19.33
C SER A 23 4.03 -1.53 17.91
N ARG A 24 4.53 -2.58 17.24
CA ARG A 24 5.06 -2.43 15.88
C ARG A 24 3.97 -2.09 14.86
N LEU A 25 2.81 -2.72 14.96
CA LEU A 25 1.67 -2.43 14.09
C LEU A 25 1.19 -0.99 14.24
N VAL A 26 1.08 -0.51 15.48
CA VAL A 26 0.70 0.89 15.76
C VAL A 26 1.74 1.86 15.19
N SER A 27 3.04 1.60 15.40
CA SER A 27 4.12 2.44 14.84
C SER A 27 4.03 2.53 13.31
N LEU A 28 3.88 1.38 12.63
CA LEU A 28 3.75 1.35 11.17
C LEU A 28 2.50 2.09 10.69
N HIS A 29 1.40 2.02 11.43
CA HIS A 29 0.18 2.75 11.08
C HIS A 29 0.38 4.26 11.14
N VAL A 30 1.07 4.76 12.19
CA VAL A 30 1.41 6.17 12.34
C VAL A 30 2.34 6.63 11.20
N GLU A 31 3.41 5.89 10.92
CA GLU A 31 4.35 6.20 9.84
C GLU A 31 3.65 6.29 8.47
N LEU A 32 2.77 5.32 8.17
CA LEU A 32 1.99 5.34 6.93
C LEU A 32 1.03 6.53 6.86
N GLN A 33 0.45 6.94 7.98
CA GLN A 33 -0.47 8.07 8.03
C GLN A 33 0.25 9.41 7.86
N GLU A 34 1.47 9.54 8.39
CA GLU A 34 2.34 10.69 8.16
C GLU A 34 2.74 10.81 6.69
N ILE A 35 3.18 9.70 6.07
CA ILE A 35 3.55 9.66 4.65
C ILE A 35 2.34 10.06 3.76
N LYS A 36 1.15 9.54 4.08
CA LYS A 36 -0.09 9.89 3.36
C LYS A 36 -0.42 11.38 3.51
N SER A 37 -0.30 11.94 4.70
CA SER A 37 -0.57 13.37 4.96
C SER A 37 0.43 14.28 4.22
N LEU A 38 1.71 13.89 4.18
CA LEU A 38 2.74 14.61 3.43
C LEU A 38 2.55 14.55 1.91
N ARG A 39 1.91 13.50 1.38
CA ARG A 39 1.49 13.46 -0.04
C ARG A 39 0.26 14.32 -0.30
N HIS A 40 -0.74 14.26 0.57
CA HIS A 40 -1.97 15.05 0.42
C HIS A 40 -1.68 16.57 0.41
N ASN A 41 -0.77 17.05 1.25
CA ASN A 41 -0.39 18.47 1.30
C ASN A 41 0.36 18.97 0.05
N ARG A 42 0.99 18.08 -0.74
CA ARG A 42 1.69 18.46 -1.98
C ARG A 42 0.74 18.73 -3.14
N HIS A 43 -0.48 18.19 -3.11
CA HIS A 43 -1.43 18.32 -4.23
C HIS A 43 -2.41 19.50 -4.12
N ARG A 44 -2.49 20.20 -2.99
CA ARG A 44 -3.35 21.39 -2.87
C ARG A 44 -2.76 22.65 -3.56
N ALA A 45 -1.50 22.60 -3.99
CA ALA A 45 -0.76 23.76 -4.51
C ALA A 45 -0.38 23.68 -6.02
N GLY A 46 -0.92 22.74 -6.80
CA GLY A 46 -0.47 22.56 -8.19
C GLY A 46 -1.57 22.06 -9.12
N GLY A 47 -2.10 22.98 -9.93
CA GLY A 47 -2.95 22.65 -11.08
C GLY A 47 -2.20 21.84 -12.13
N ASP A 48 -2.94 20.92 -12.74
CA ASP A 48 -2.76 20.29 -14.05
C ASP A 48 -1.53 20.70 -14.87
N VAL A 49 -0.40 19.99 -14.73
CA VAL A 49 0.58 19.73 -15.81
C VAL A 49 1.30 18.41 -15.49
N GLY A 50 1.47 17.56 -16.52
CA GLY A 50 1.97 16.18 -16.48
C GLY A 50 2.99 15.83 -15.39
N THR A 51 2.68 14.77 -14.65
CA THR A 51 3.57 13.90 -13.84
C THR A 51 5.02 14.38 -13.78
N GLY A 52 5.39 15.09 -12.70
CA GLY A 52 6.78 15.38 -12.33
C GLY A 52 7.59 14.15 -11.90
N ILE A 53 7.20 12.96 -12.36
CA ILE A 53 7.91 11.71 -12.15
C ILE A 53 8.92 11.57 -13.31
N PRO A 54 10.23 11.48 -13.03
CA PRO A 54 11.24 11.22 -14.06
C PRO A 54 10.82 10.01 -14.90
N ARG A 55 11.03 10.04 -16.23
CA ARG A 55 10.61 8.91 -17.10
C ARG A 55 11.20 7.57 -16.67
N SER A 56 12.38 7.57 -16.04
CA SER A 56 13.03 6.40 -15.46
C SER A 56 12.31 5.79 -14.23
N MET A 57 11.35 6.53 -13.64
CA MET A 57 10.48 6.10 -12.54
C MET A 57 9.03 5.86 -13.00
N ARG A 58 8.72 6.00 -14.30
CA ARG A 58 7.39 5.70 -14.81
C ARG A 58 7.21 4.18 -14.77
N LEU A 59 6.26 3.72 -13.95
CA LEU A 59 5.80 2.34 -14.02
C LEU A 59 5.22 2.09 -15.42
N ASP A 60 5.55 0.94 -15.97
CA ASP A 60 4.87 0.43 -17.15
C ASP A 60 3.42 0.10 -16.81
N VAL A 61 2.53 0.33 -17.77
CA VAL A 61 1.12 0.01 -17.62
C VAL A 61 0.94 -1.51 -17.59
N PRO A 62 0.28 -2.08 -16.55
CA PRO A 62 -0.04 -3.50 -16.52
C PRO A 62 -0.89 -3.91 -17.73
N LYS A 63 -0.36 -4.78 -18.60
CA LYS A 63 -1.08 -5.30 -19.77
C LYS A 63 -1.87 -6.55 -19.41
N PHE A 64 -3.07 -6.67 -19.95
CA PHE A 64 -3.87 -7.88 -19.78
C PHE A 64 -3.47 -8.92 -20.82
N ASN A 65 -3.17 -10.15 -20.37
CA ASN A 65 -2.74 -11.26 -21.23
C ASN A 65 -3.83 -12.36 -21.38
N GLY A 66 -5.07 -12.09 -20.96
CA GLY A 66 -6.18 -13.03 -21.08
C GLY A 66 -6.19 -14.20 -20.09
N SER A 67 -5.13 -14.40 -19.31
CA SER A 67 -4.94 -15.64 -18.52
C SER A 67 -5.43 -15.52 -17.08
N ASN A 68 -5.22 -14.36 -16.44
CA ASN A 68 -5.59 -14.14 -15.04
C ASN A 68 -6.14 -12.72 -14.83
N PRO A 69 -7.46 -12.53 -14.89
CA PRO A 69 -8.08 -11.22 -14.73
C PRO A 69 -7.94 -10.67 -13.32
N ASP A 70 -7.99 -11.51 -12.28
CA ASP A 70 -7.91 -11.06 -10.88
C ASP A 70 -6.54 -10.45 -10.56
N SER A 71 -5.47 -11.12 -10.98
CA SER A 71 -4.11 -10.58 -10.81
C SER A 71 -3.90 -9.30 -11.62
N TRP A 72 -4.47 -9.21 -12.82
CA TRP A 72 -4.39 -7.99 -13.63
C TRP A 72 -5.15 -6.82 -13.00
N ILE A 73 -6.36 -7.05 -12.47
CA ILE A 73 -7.15 -6.04 -11.75
C ILE A 73 -6.39 -5.55 -10.52
N PHE A 74 -5.78 -6.46 -9.75
CA PHE A 74 -4.95 -6.11 -8.61
C PHE A 74 -3.79 -5.19 -9.02
N SER A 75 -3.01 -5.57 -10.04
CA SER A 75 -1.90 -4.76 -10.54
C SER A 75 -2.34 -3.39 -11.09
N MET A 76 -3.49 -3.32 -11.77
CA MET A 76 -4.04 -2.04 -12.26
C MET A 76 -4.49 -1.13 -11.12
N ASN A 77 -5.09 -1.69 -10.06
CA ASN A 77 -5.45 -0.91 -8.88
C ASN A 77 -4.20 -0.35 -8.18
N GLU A 78 -3.16 -1.17 -7.98
CA GLU A 78 -1.90 -0.69 -7.43
C GLU A 78 -1.24 0.39 -8.31
N TYR A 79 -1.26 0.22 -9.64
CA TYR A 79 -0.76 1.21 -10.59
C TYR A 79 -1.48 2.55 -10.44
N PHE A 80 -2.81 2.54 -10.37
CA PHE A 80 -3.59 3.76 -10.21
C PHE A 80 -3.46 4.40 -8.82
N ASP A 81 -3.33 3.59 -7.78
CA ASP A 81 -3.14 4.08 -6.41
C ASP A 81 -1.76 4.72 -6.25
N LEU A 82 -0.73 4.15 -6.91
CA LEU A 82 0.61 4.72 -6.93
C LEU A 82 0.66 6.07 -7.66
N LEU A 83 -0.06 6.19 -8.78
CA LEU A 83 -0.14 7.41 -9.57
C LEU A 83 -1.24 8.38 -9.11
N GLU A 84 -1.95 8.07 -8.01
CA GLU A 84 -3.06 8.85 -7.46
C GLU A 84 -4.10 9.21 -8.54
N THR A 85 -4.35 8.28 -9.46
CA THR A 85 -5.27 8.51 -10.58
C THR A 85 -6.70 8.60 -10.05
N THR A 86 -7.40 9.70 -10.36
CA THR A 86 -8.80 9.89 -9.94
C THR A 86 -9.72 8.85 -10.58
N ALA A 87 -10.80 8.47 -9.89
CA ALA A 87 -11.72 7.44 -10.35
C ALA A 87 -12.22 7.68 -11.81
N ASP A 88 -12.58 8.93 -12.13
CA ASP A 88 -13.02 9.32 -13.47
C ASP A 88 -11.96 9.11 -14.56
N ARG A 89 -10.67 9.24 -14.20
CA ARG A 89 -9.54 9.01 -15.10
C ARG A 89 -9.19 7.52 -15.22
N ARG A 90 -9.35 6.74 -14.15
CA ARG A 90 -9.12 5.28 -14.17
C ARG A 90 -9.99 4.59 -15.22
N LEU A 91 -11.29 4.91 -15.26
CA LEU A 91 -12.23 4.29 -16.20
C LEU A 91 -11.86 4.59 -17.66
N LYS A 92 -11.52 5.85 -17.96
CA LYS A 92 -11.06 6.28 -19.30
C LYS A 92 -9.75 5.60 -19.69
N PHE A 93 -8.84 5.45 -18.74
CA PHE A 93 -7.54 4.82 -18.97
C PHE A 93 -7.67 3.33 -19.25
N VAL A 94 -8.46 2.60 -18.46
CA VAL A 94 -8.72 1.17 -18.67
C VAL A 94 -9.35 0.94 -20.04
N GLY A 95 -10.36 1.74 -20.42
CA GLY A 95 -11.03 1.62 -21.72
C GLY A 95 -10.12 1.88 -22.92
N PHE A 96 -9.03 2.64 -22.76
CA PHE A 96 -8.04 2.85 -23.82
C PHE A 96 -7.00 1.71 -23.93
N ASN A 97 -6.74 0.99 -22.82
CA ASN A 97 -5.68 -0.02 -22.76
C ASN A 97 -6.20 -1.48 -22.86
N LEU A 98 -7.52 -1.66 -22.88
CA LEU A 98 -8.16 -2.92 -23.24
C LEU A 98 -8.47 -2.86 -24.74
N GLU A 99 -7.61 -3.48 -25.56
CA GLU A 99 -7.91 -3.83 -26.97
C GLU A 99 -8.57 -5.21 -27.04
#